data_AF-A0A9R0XVR5-F1
#
_entry.id   AF-A0A9R0XVR5-F1
#
_cell.length_a   1.000
_cell.length_b   1.000
_cell.length_c   1.000
_cell.angle_alpha   90.00
_cell.angle_beta   90.00
_cell.angle_gamma   90.00
#
_symmetry.space_group_name_H-M   'P 1'
#
loop_
_entity.id
_entity.type
_entity.pdbx_description
1 polymer ?
#
loop_
_entity_poly.entity_id
_entity_poly.type
_entity_poly.pdbx_seq_one_letter_code
_entity_poly.pdbx_strand_id
1 'polypeptide(L)'
;MVSLVGDRNTKGSFDVHHTIQQDNDDSSMEWQLEQITPLSSQYYYYTVGAAEGFLFLGATTFAEKEWVADGVWLRQRSDFEVHYFSLDARTSELTKVCSKLRALFDNESIFWYFGLPPSLSKPSI
;
A
#
# COMPACT_ATOMS: atom_id res chain seq x y z
N MET A 1 1.20 15.41 -2.98
CA MET A 1 0.57 14.17 -3.48
C MET A 1 1.59 13.06 -3.38
N VAL A 2 1.17 11.85 -3.00
CA VAL A 2 2.06 10.69 -2.91
C VAL A 2 1.59 9.62 -3.87
N SER A 3 2.52 9.06 -4.63
CA SER A 3 2.27 7.99 -5.59
C SER A 3 3.22 6.83 -5.32
N LEU A 4 2.67 5.61 -5.26
CA LEU A 4 3.46 4.38 -5.32
C LEU A 4 3.71 4.05 -6.79
N VAL A 5 4.97 4.02 -7.20
CA VAL A 5 5.39 3.72 -8.57
C VAL A 5 6.23 2.45 -8.53
N GLY A 6 5.94 1.48 -9.39
CA GLY A 6 6.80 0.32 -9.51
C GLY A 6 6.30 -0.75 -10.45
N ASP A 7 7.21 -1.63 -10.87
CA ASP A 7 6.90 -2.77 -11.72
C ASP A 7 6.47 -3.97 -10.86
N ARG A 8 5.20 -4.37 -11.02
CA ARG A 8 4.65 -5.55 -10.35
C ARG A 8 5.30 -6.87 -10.79
N ASN A 9 6.08 -6.87 -11.86
CA ASN A 9 6.72 -8.06 -12.41
C ASN A 9 8.13 -8.31 -11.88
N THR A 10 8.75 -7.31 -11.25
CA THR A 10 10.12 -7.40 -10.75
C THR A 10 10.17 -7.04 -9.27
N LYS A 11 10.80 -7.91 -8.46
CA LYS A 11 10.99 -7.62 -7.02
C LYS A 11 11.82 -6.35 -6.89
N GLY A 12 11.33 -5.43 -6.07
CA GLY A 12 12.12 -4.31 -5.58
C GLY A 12 12.37 -3.15 -6.51
N SER A 13 11.48 -2.93 -7.46
CA SER A 13 11.42 -1.69 -8.25
C SER A 13 10.27 -0.79 -7.78
N PHE A 14 9.98 -0.74 -6.48
CA PHE A 14 8.91 0.11 -5.95
C PHE A 14 9.49 1.34 -5.27
N ASP A 15 9.03 2.50 -5.71
CA ASP A 15 9.41 3.81 -5.20
C ASP A 15 8.18 4.60 -4.79
N VAL A 16 8.34 5.44 -3.78
CA VAL A 16 7.35 6.44 -3.37
C VAL A 16 7.76 7.77 -3.98
N HIS A 17 6.89 8.32 -4.81
CA HIS A 17 7.07 9.64 -5.42
C HIS A 17 6.24 10.65 -4.63
N HIS A 18 6.89 11.69 -4.12
CA HIS A 18 6.22 12.86 -3.55
C HIS A 18 6.20 13.97 -4.59
N THR A 19 5.00 14.42 -5.00
CA THR A 19 4.81 15.50 -5.94
C THR A 19 4.05 16.66 -5.32
N ILE A 20 4.47 17.88 -5.60
CA ILE A 20 3.80 19.11 -5.16
C ILE A 20 3.26 19.82 -6.38
N GLN A 21 2.04 20.33 -6.26
CA GLN A 21 1.45 21.23 -7.25
C GLN A 21 1.89 22.65 -6.92
N GLN A 22 2.46 23.35 -7.90
CA GLN A 22 2.75 24.77 -7.74
C GLN A 22 1.46 25.58 -7.93
N ASP A 23 1.14 26.43 -6.96
CA ASP A 23 0.17 27.51 -7.15
C ASP A 23 0.87 28.67 -7.87
N ASN A 24 1.09 28.51 -9.17
CA ASN A 24 1.40 29.66 -10.02
C ASN A 24 0.07 30.23 -10.52
N ASP A 25 -0.09 31.55 -10.39
CA ASP A 25 -1.29 32.33 -10.77
C ASP A 25 -1.59 32.25 -12.28
N ASP A 26 -0.66 31.71 -13.07
CA ASP A 26 -0.82 31.36 -14.47
C ASP A 26 -1.33 29.92 -14.62
N SER A 27 -2.44 29.78 -15.35
CA SER A 27 -3.28 28.60 -15.65
C SER A 27 -2.66 27.19 -15.87
N SER A 28 -1.35 27.00 -15.80
CA SER A 28 -0.72 25.69 -15.88
C SER A 28 -0.57 25.05 -14.49
N MET A 29 -1.42 24.06 -14.20
CA MET A 29 -1.22 23.13 -13.08
C MET A 29 0.01 22.24 -13.35
N GLU A 30 1.21 22.74 -13.04
CA GLU A 30 2.44 21.97 -13.18
C GLU A 30 2.73 21.21 -11.87
N TRP A 31 2.88 19.89 -11.97
CA TRP A 31 3.26 19.02 -10.85
C TRP A 31 4.77 18.81 -10.86
N GLN A 32 5.44 19.17 -9.78
CA GLN A 32 6.87 18.91 -9.61
C GLN A 32 7.12 17.72 -8.69
N LEU A 33 8.06 16.86 -9.09
CA LEU A 33 8.54 15.76 -8.27
C LEU A 33 9.55 16.30 -7.26
N GLU A 34 9.22 16.21 -5.98
CA GLU A 34 10.06 16.70 -4.89
C GLU A 34 11.02 15.62 -4.41
N GLN A 35 10.51 14.41 -4.20
CA GLN A 35 11.28 13.32 -3.60
C GLN A 35 10.89 11.96 -4.18
N ILE A 36 11.89 11.10 -4.35
CA ILE A 36 11.73 9.68 -4.63
C ILE A 36 12.34 8.92 -3.45
N THR A 37 11.55 8.06 -2.80
CA THR A 37 12.02 7.20 -1.72
C THR A 37 11.88 5.74 -2.12
N PRO A 38 12.98 4.99 -2.29
CA PRO A 38 12.91 3.58 -2.65
C PRO A 38 12.38 2.74 -1.48
N LEU A 39 11.51 1.79 -1.77
CA LEU A 39 11.02 0.83 -0.80
C LEU A 39 11.89 -0.44 -0.78
N SER A 40 11.69 -1.26 0.24
CA SER A 40 12.45 -2.50 0.38
C SER A 40 12.27 -3.42 -0.82
N SER A 41 13.38 -3.91 -1.37
CA SER A 41 13.36 -4.72 -2.58
C SER A 41 12.79 -6.13 -2.40
N GLN A 42 12.59 -6.55 -1.15
CA GLN A 42 12.13 -7.88 -0.79
C GLN A 42 10.63 -8.11 -1.02
N TYR A 43 9.88 -7.05 -1.33
CA TYR A 43 8.43 -7.11 -1.42
C TYR A 43 7.86 -6.61 -2.75
N TYR A 44 6.68 -7.13 -3.07
CA TYR A 44 5.75 -6.59 -4.04
C TYR A 44 4.69 -5.78 -3.30
N TYR A 45 4.70 -4.46 -3.50
CA TYR A 45 3.79 -3.54 -2.82
C TYR A 45 2.52 -3.28 -3.65
N TYR A 46 1.41 -3.05 -2.95
CA TYR A 46 0.17 -2.56 -3.52
C TYR A 46 -0.53 -1.60 -2.55
N THR A 47 -1.27 -0.64 -3.10
CA THR A 47 -2.04 0.31 -2.30
C THR A 47 -3.27 -0.35 -1.72
N VAL A 48 -3.47 -0.16 -0.42
CA VAL A 48 -4.66 -0.62 0.32
C VAL A 48 -5.66 0.53 0.48
N GLY A 49 -5.17 1.74 0.75
CA GLY A 49 -5.96 2.95 0.89
C GLY A 49 -5.12 4.12 1.41
N ALA A 50 -5.75 5.27 1.65
CA ALA A 50 -5.09 6.44 2.22
C ALA A 50 -6.05 7.19 3.16
N ALA A 51 -5.53 7.67 4.29
CA ALA A 51 -6.29 8.49 5.23
C ALA A 51 -5.35 9.28 6.15
N GLU A 52 -5.80 10.45 6.62
CA GLU A 52 -5.13 11.26 7.66
C GLU A 52 -3.64 11.54 7.40
N GLY A 53 -3.23 11.69 6.13
CA GLY A 53 -1.83 11.93 5.76
C GLY A 53 -0.98 10.66 5.68
N PHE A 54 -1.60 9.48 5.71
CA PHE A 54 -0.91 8.20 5.51
C PHE A 54 -1.39 7.49 4.25
N LEU A 55 -0.46 6.83 3.56
CA LEU A 55 -0.74 5.84 2.53
C LEU A 55 -0.55 4.44 3.14
N PHE A 56 -1.57 3.61 3.07
CA PHE A 56 -1.52 2.24 3.57
C PHE A 56 -1.17 1.29 2.45
N LEU A 57 -0.15 0.46 2.68
CA LEU A 57 0.41 -0.46 1.72
C LEU A 57 0.27 -1.90 2.22
N GLY A 58 -0.08 -2.80 1.30
CA GLY A 58 0.09 -4.23 1.48
C GLY A 58 1.33 -4.67 0.73
N ALA A 59 2.04 -5.65 1.27
CA ALA A 59 3.23 -6.18 0.63
C ALA A 59 3.33 -7.70 0.81
N THR A 60 3.78 -8.38 -0.25
CA THR A 60 3.99 -9.83 -0.25
C THR A 60 5.37 -10.15 -0.81
N THR A 61 5.88 -11.34 -0.52
CA THR A 61 7.16 -11.81 -1.09
C THR A 61 7.00 -12.58 -2.41
N PHE A 62 5.78 -12.65 -2.97
CA PHE A 62 5.44 -13.44 -4.17
C PHE A 62 4.79 -12.57 -5.25
N ALA A 63 5.20 -12.75 -6.49
CA ALA A 63 4.75 -11.90 -7.60
C ALA A 63 3.34 -12.28 -8.02
N GLU A 64 2.46 -11.33 -8.36
CA GLU A 64 1.09 -11.62 -8.84
C GLU A 64 1.04 -12.63 -10.00
N LYS A 65 2.06 -12.65 -10.88
CA LYS A 65 2.19 -13.66 -11.96
C LYS A 65 2.45 -15.09 -11.46
N GLU A 66 3.18 -15.25 -10.36
CA GLU A 66 3.37 -16.56 -9.70
C GLU A 66 2.04 -17.09 -9.15
N TRP A 67 1.08 -16.20 -8.86
CA TRP A 67 -0.26 -16.59 -8.39
C TRP A 67 -1.16 -17.13 -9.49
N VAL A 68 -0.86 -16.84 -10.77
CA VAL A 68 -1.69 -17.25 -11.91
C VAL A 68 -1.07 -18.43 -12.66
N ALA A 69 0.26 -18.46 -12.76
CA ALA A 69 0.95 -19.40 -13.64
C ALA A 69 1.03 -20.83 -13.11
N ASP A 70 1.06 -21.02 -11.79
CA ASP A 70 1.58 -22.28 -11.23
C ASP A 70 0.63 -22.95 -10.23
N GLY A 71 -0.59 -23.26 -10.69
CA GLY A 71 -1.65 -23.99 -9.98
C GLY A 71 -1.24 -25.24 -9.17
N VAL A 72 0.01 -25.68 -9.30
CA VAL A 72 0.64 -26.78 -8.55
C VAL A 72 1.38 -26.28 -7.29
N TRP A 73 2.13 -25.18 -7.33
CA TRP A 73 2.74 -24.57 -6.13
C TRP A 73 1.70 -23.91 -5.23
N LEU A 74 0.63 -23.39 -5.82
CA LEU A 74 -0.55 -22.83 -5.14
C LEU A 74 -1.31 -23.88 -4.31
N ARG A 75 -1.14 -25.17 -4.61
CA ARG A 75 -1.68 -26.27 -3.79
C ARG A 75 -0.81 -26.61 -2.58
N GLN A 76 0.46 -26.20 -2.56
CA GLN A 76 1.40 -26.52 -1.48
C GLN A 76 1.56 -25.41 -0.44
N ARG A 77 1.40 -24.13 -0.83
CA ARG A 77 1.25 -23.01 0.11
C ARG A 77 -0.21 -22.62 0.20
N SER A 78 -0.95 -23.26 1.09
CA SER A 78 -2.33 -22.84 1.42
C SER A 78 -2.37 -21.42 2.00
N ASP A 79 -1.25 -20.96 2.55
CA ASP A 79 -1.15 -19.70 3.29
C ASP A 79 0.17 -18.99 2.96
N PHE A 80 0.09 -17.68 2.73
CA PHE A 80 1.24 -16.80 2.53
C PHE A 80 1.13 -15.58 3.42
N GLU A 81 2.27 -15.01 3.81
CA GLU A 81 2.29 -13.83 4.66
C GLU A 81 2.10 -12.55 3.84
N VAL A 82 1.13 -11.74 4.27
CA VAL A 82 0.94 -10.37 3.81
C VAL A 82 1.37 -9.45 4.94
N HIS A 83 2.24 -8.51 4.64
CA HIS A 83 2.63 -7.45 5.57
C HIS A 83 1.91 -6.16 5.22
N TYR A 84 1.40 -5.46 6.22
CA TYR A 84 0.76 -4.17 6.07
C TYR A 84 1.65 -3.08 6.65
N PHE A 85 1.75 -1.98 5.92
CA PHE A 85 2.57 -0.83 6.27
C PHE A 85 1.75 0.45 6.20
N SER A 86 2.12 1.41 7.04
CA SER A 86 1.71 2.80 6.94
C SER A 86 2.90 3.63 6.46
N LEU A 87 2.68 4.41 5.41
CA LEU A 87 3.64 5.36 4.89
C LEU A 87 3.16 6.77 5.24
N ASP A 88 3.95 7.52 6.00
CA ASP A 88 3.68 8.92 6.27
C ASP A 88 3.89 9.73 4.98
N ALA A 89 2.85 10.44 4.51
CA ALA A 89 2.91 11.16 3.25
C ALA A 89 3.84 12.38 3.29
N ARG A 90 4.11 12.92 4.48
CA ARG A 90 4.98 14.08 4.68
C ARG A 90 6.44 13.67 4.81
N THR A 91 6.73 12.62 5.57
CA THR A 91 8.12 12.21 5.86
C THR A 91 8.61 11.08 4.96
N SER A 92 7.71 10.42 4.23
CA SER A 92 7.97 9.16 3.51
C SER A 92 8.49 8.04 4.43
N GLU A 93 8.25 8.13 5.74
CA GLU A 93 8.63 7.09 6.69
C GLU A 93 7.67 5.91 6.58
N LEU A 94 8.22 4.71 6.36
CA LEU A 94 7.48 3.47 6.25
C LEU A 94 7.53 2.69 7.56
N THR A 95 6.37 2.46 8.18
CA THR A 95 6.24 1.66 9.40
C THR A 95 5.44 0.39 9.13
N LYS A 96 5.93 -0.77 9.61
CA LYS A 96 5.17 -2.01 9.57
C LYS A 96 4.09 -1.99 10.65
N VAL A 97 2.83 -2.14 10.24
CA VAL A 97 1.66 -2.14 11.14
C VAL A 97 1.37 -3.55 11.63
N CYS A 98 1.19 -4.50 10.72
CA CYS A 98 0.89 -5.89 11.07
C CYS A 98 1.27 -6.88 9.95
N SER A 99 1.18 -8.17 10.29
CA SER A 99 1.27 -9.28 9.35
C SER A 99 -0.01 -10.12 9.44
N LYS A 100 -0.50 -10.64 8.31
CA LYS A 100 -1.59 -11.64 8.26
C LYS A 100 -1.15 -12.81 7.37
N LEU A 101 -1.40 -14.03 7.83
CA LEU A 101 -1.42 -15.20 6.94
C LEU A 101 -2.71 -15.17 6.14
N ARG A 102 -2.60 -15.07 4.82
CA ARG A 102 -3.76 -15.02 3.91
C ARG A 102 -3.88 -16.35 3.18
N ALA A 103 -5.09 -16.91 3.16
CA ALA A 103 -5.39 -18.07 2.35
C ALA A 103 -5.68 -17.66 0.90
N LEU A 104 -5.27 -18.49 -0.05
CA LEU A 104 -5.40 -18.22 -1.49
C LEU A 104 -6.85 -18.07 -1.99
N PHE A 105 -7.83 -18.53 -1.22
CA PHE A 105 -9.25 -18.48 -1.56
C PHE A 105 -10.07 -17.50 -0.71
N ASP A 106 -9.39 -16.66 0.08
CA ASP A 106 -10.04 -15.60 0.83
C ASP A 106 -10.40 -14.46 -0.14
N ASN A 107 -11.58 -14.62 -0.74
CA ASN A 107 -12.34 -13.58 -1.42
C ASN A 107 -12.88 -12.58 -0.37
N GLU A 108 -12.01 -12.14 0.54
CA GLU A 108 -12.35 -11.18 1.57
C GLU A 108 -12.55 -9.82 0.92
N SER A 109 -13.79 -9.34 0.97
CA SER A 109 -14.09 -7.93 0.85
C SER A 109 -13.53 -7.26 2.11
N ILE A 110 -12.23 -6.96 2.13
CA ILE A 110 -11.62 -6.29 3.27
C ILE A 110 -12.10 -4.84 3.24
N PHE A 111 -13.08 -4.53 4.09
CA PHE A 111 -13.52 -3.16 4.32
C PHE A 111 -12.51 -2.51 5.28
N TRP A 112 -11.55 -1.82 4.69
CA TRP A 112 -10.57 -1.06 5.45
C TRP A 112 -11.23 0.16 6.08
N TYR A 113 -11.35 0.15 7.41
CA TYR A 113 -11.75 1.32 8.17
C TYR A 113 -10.49 2.11 8.53
N PHE A 114 -10.42 3.34 8.03
CA PHE A 114 -9.35 4.26 8.34
C PHE A 114 -9.91 5.43 9.16
N GLY A 115 -9.16 5.86 10.18
CA GLY A 115 -9.53 6.93 11.11
C GLY A 115 -9.90 6.42 12.50
N LEU A 116 -10.08 7.36 13.43
CA LEU A 116 -10.54 7.03 14.78
C LEU A 116 -11.94 6.40 14.70
N PRO A 117 -12.18 5.25 15.36
CA PRO A 117 -13.53 4.74 15.47
C PRO A 117 -14.41 5.81 16.13
N PRO A 118 -15.67 5.98 15.69
CA PRO A 118 -16.61 6.84 16.38
C PRO A 118 -16.55 6.53 17.87
N SER A 119 -16.53 7.57 18.72
CA SER A 119 -16.45 7.37 20.17
C SER A 119 -17.53 6.38 20.58
N LEU A 120 -17.13 5.28 21.24
CA LEU A 120 -18.04 4.24 21.76
C LEU A 120 -18.97 4.77 22.88
N SER A 121 -19.14 6.09 23.01
CA SER A 121 -20.12 6.70 23.88
C SER A 121 -21.51 6.22 23.47
N LYS A 122 -22.24 5.66 24.46
CA LYS A 122 -23.61 5.19 24.30
C LYS A 122 -24.46 6.24 23.57
N PRO A 123 -25.32 5.84 22.61
CA PRO A 123 -26.37 6.75 22.17
C PRO A 123 -27.16 7.14 23.42
N SER A 124 -27.27 8.46 23.65
CA SER A 124 -28.09 9.00 24.72
C SER A 124 -29.43 9.44 24.13
N ILE A 125 -30.45 8.76 24.67
CA ILE A 125 -31.92 8.86 24.51
C ILE A 125 -32.45 8.39 23.15
#